data_AF-A0A094NEG6-F1
#
_entry.id   AF-A0A094NEG6-F1
#
_cell.length_a   1.000
_cell.length_b   1.000
_cell.length_c   1.000
_cell.angle_alpha   90.00
_cell.angle_beta   90.00
_cell.angle_gamma   90.00
#
_symmetry.space_group_name_H-M   'P 1'
#
loop_
_entity.id
_entity.type
_entity.pdbx_description
1 polymer ?
#
loop_
_entity_poly.entity_id
_entity_poly.type
_entity_poly.pdbx_seq_one_letter_code
_entity_poly.pdbx_strand_id
1 'polypeptide(L)'
;RDKYRYFACLLRERFDKNKDVKDMVKATELLKAGEEEFWTNQHPQPYIFPDSPGGTSYERYECYKIPEWCLDYWHPSEKAMYPDYFAKREQWKKLQRESWDKEIKQLEEETPADGPTTEALPPARKEGHLPPLWWQYVTRPREIPM
;
A
#
# COMPACT_ATOMS: atom_id res chain seq x y z
N ARG A 1 -6.15 -17.55 -25.56
CA ARG A 1 -4.87 -17.58 -24.83
C ARG A 1 -3.68 -17.63 -25.78
N ASP A 2 -3.69 -18.53 -26.77
CA ASP A 2 -2.53 -18.76 -27.65
C ASP A 2 -2.21 -17.58 -28.57
N LYS A 3 -3.23 -16.97 -29.18
CA LYS A 3 -3.08 -15.74 -29.98
C LYS A 3 -2.45 -14.61 -29.17
N TYR A 4 -2.92 -14.38 -27.94
CA TYR A 4 -2.32 -13.41 -27.03
C TYR A 4 -0.85 -13.74 -26.77
N ARG A 5 -0.53 -15.01 -26.45
CA ARG A 5 0.85 -15.41 -26.14
C ARG A 5 1.80 -15.16 -27.31
N TYR A 6 1.37 -15.45 -28.53
CA TYR A 6 2.13 -15.17 -29.74
C TYR A 6 2.46 -13.67 -29.87
N PHE A 7 1.44 -12.80 -29.88
CA PHE A 7 1.66 -11.36 -30.03
C PHE A 7 2.39 -10.72 -28.84
N ALA A 8 2.19 -11.23 -27.62
CA ALA A 8 2.96 -10.80 -26.44
C ALA A 8 4.46 -11.10 -26.60
N CYS A 9 4.83 -12.22 -27.22
CA CYS A 9 6.25 -12.53 -27.50
C CYS A 9 6.83 -11.59 -28.56
N LEU A 10 6.07 -11.32 -29.64
CA LEU A 10 6.49 -10.34 -30.66
C LEU A 10 6.64 -8.93 -30.10
N LEU A 11 5.71 -8.50 -29.23
CA LEU A 11 5.82 -7.21 -28.57
C LEU A 11 7.06 -7.16 -27.66
N ARG A 12 7.31 -8.21 -26.88
CA ARG A 12 8.51 -8.29 -26.04
C ARG A 12 9.80 -8.20 -26.87
N GLU A 13 9.87 -8.86 -28.01
CA GLU A 13 11.00 -8.76 -28.94
C GLU A 13 11.25 -7.30 -29.39
N ARG A 14 10.20 -6.51 -29.65
CA ARG A 14 10.32 -5.08 -29.99
C ARG A 14 10.97 -4.27 -28.87
N PHE A 15 10.60 -4.55 -27.61
CA PHE A 15 11.26 -3.95 -26.44
C PHE A 15 12.72 -4.41 -26.33
N ASP A 16 12.99 -5.71 -26.48
CA ASP A 16 14.33 -6.27 -26.35
C ASP A 16 15.32 -5.71 -27.39
N LYS A 17 14.84 -5.36 -28.61
CA LYS A 17 15.67 -4.71 -29.64
C LYS A 17 16.23 -3.34 -29.24
N ASN A 18 15.55 -2.62 -28.34
CA ASN A 18 15.93 -1.26 -27.92
C ASN A 18 16.43 -1.18 -26.47
N LYS A 19 16.59 -2.33 -25.79
CA LYS A 19 16.99 -2.36 -24.37
C LYS A 19 18.39 -1.78 -24.09
N ASP A 20 19.29 -1.86 -25.08
CA ASP A 20 20.71 -1.47 -24.96
C ASP A 20 21.00 -0.07 -25.53
N VAL A 21 19.97 0.75 -25.76
CA VAL A 21 20.11 2.15 -26.19
C VAL A 21 20.73 2.97 -25.05
N LYS A 22 21.93 3.51 -25.27
CA LYS A 22 22.68 4.29 -24.28
C LYS A 22 22.34 5.79 -24.27
N ASP A 23 21.82 6.29 -25.39
CA ASP A 23 21.43 7.70 -25.53
C ASP A 23 20.05 7.91 -24.90
N MET A 24 20.02 8.69 -23.82
CA MET A 24 18.79 8.97 -23.06
C MET A 24 17.80 9.84 -23.83
N VAL A 25 18.27 10.71 -24.74
CA VAL A 25 17.37 11.52 -25.58
C VAL A 25 16.63 10.58 -26.53
N LYS A 26 17.39 9.73 -27.23
CA LYS A 26 16.81 8.70 -28.10
C LYS A 26 15.89 7.73 -27.36
N ALA A 27 16.25 7.31 -26.15
CA ALA A 27 15.39 6.44 -25.34
C ALA A 27 14.06 7.11 -24.99
N THR A 28 14.08 8.41 -24.67
CA THR A 28 12.88 9.21 -24.36
C THR A 28 12.01 9.41 -25.60
N GLU A 29 12.61 9.66 -26.76
CA GLU A 29 11.88 9.75 -28.04
C GLU A 29 11.18 8.43 -28.38
N LEU A 30 11.88 7.29 -28.21
CA LEU A 30 11.30 5.96 -28.41
C LEU A 30 10.17 5.67 -27.43
N LEU A 31 10.30 6.10 -26.16
CA LEU A 31 9.24 5.97 -25.16
C LEU A 31 8.00 6.75 -25.58
N LYS A 32 8.17 8.03 -25.95
CA LYS A 32 7.07 8.88 -26.41
C LYS A 32 6.36 8.28 -27.62
N ALA A 33 7.11 7.82 -28.62
CA ALA A 33 6.53 7.16 -29.79
C ALA A 33 5.77 5.88 -29.41
N GLY A 34 6.27 5.11 -28.44
CA GLY A 34 5.59 3.93 -27.90
C GLY A 34 4.30 4.28 -27.15
N GLU A 35 4.28 5.36 -26.38
CA GLU A 35 3.09 5.86 -25.69
C GLU A 35 2.02 6.34 -26.68
N GLU A 36 2.40 7.03 -27.75
CA GLU A 36 1.49 7.46 -28.83
C GLU A 36 0.89 6.26 -29.58
N GLU A 37 1.71 5.23 -29.88
CA GLU A 37 1.24 3.97 -30.47
C GLU A 37 0.27 3.25 -29.52
N PHE A 38 0.60 3.17 -28.23
CA PHE A 38 -0.27 2.57 -27.23
C PHE A 38 -1.60 3.31 -27.13
N TRP A 39 -1.57 4.64 -27.02
CA TRP A 39 -2.77 5.47 -26.89
C TRP A 39 -3.72 5.31 -28.08
N THR A 40 -3.18 5.22 -29.29
CA THR A 40 -3.95 5.06 -30.53
C THR A 40 -4.61 3.67 -30.62
N ASN A 41 -3.94 2.63 -30.08
CA ASN A 41 -4.35 1.24 -30.23
C ASN A 41 -4.94 0.60 -28.95
N GLN A 42 -5.08 1.37 -27.86
CA GLN A 42 -5.63 0.85 -26.62
C GLN A 42 -7.09 0.41 -26.80
N HIS A 43 -7.48 -0.67 -26.13
CA HIS A 43 -8.85 -1.16 -26.18
C HIS A 43 -9.76 -0.22 -25.35
N PRO A 44 -10.95 0.20 -25.86
CA PRO A 44 -11.84 1.11 -25.14
C PRO A 44 -12.31 0.61 -23.77
N GLN A 45 -12.39 -0.72 -23.63
CA GLN A 45 -12.75 -1.39 -22.37
C GLN A 45 -11.67 -2.42 -22.03
N PRO A 46 -10.55 -2.01 -21.39
CA PRO A 46 -9.51 -2.94 -21.00
C PRO A 46 -10.04 -3.94 -19.97
N TYR A 47 -9.39 -5.10 -19.88
CA TYR A 47 -9.65 -6.02 -18.77
C TYR A 47 -9.08 -5.41 -17.48
N ILE A 48 -9.96 -5.14 -16.52
CA ILE A 48 -9.60 -4.63 -15.19
C ILE A 48 -9.90 -5.74 -14.19
N PHE A 49 -8.94 -6.04 -13.31
CA PHE A 49 -9.17 -7.03 -12.25
C PHE A 49 -10.30 -6.56 -11.33
N PRO A 50 -11.14 -7.47 -10.81
CA PRO A 50 -12.31 -7.08 -10.03
C PRO A 50 -12.01 -6.13 -8.87
N ASP A 51 -10.87 -6.35 -8.20
CA ASP A 51 -10.47 -5.64 -6.98
C ASP A 51 -9.60 -4.40 -7.25
N SER A 52 -9.17 -4.18 -8.50
CA SER A 52 -8.41 -2.99 -8.89
C SER A 52 -9.33 -1.78 -9.08
N PRO A 53 -8.82 -0.53 -8.98
CA PRO A 53 -9.60 0.66 -9.29
C PRO A 53 -10.27 0.58 -10.67
N GLY A 54 -11.58 0.84 -10.73
CA GLY A 54 -12.41 0.68 -11.93
C GLY A 54 -12.92 -0.75 -12.19
N GLY A 55 -12.54 -1.71 -11.34
CA GLY A 55 -13.04 -3.08 -11.36
C GLY A 55 -14.46 -3.21 -10.80
N THR A 56 -15.09 -4.37 -11.03
CA THR A 56 -16.50 -4.62 -10.67
C THR A 56 -16.74 -4.91 -9.17
N SER A 57 -15.68 -5.16 -8.40
CA SER A 57 -15.72 -5.33 -6.95
C SER A 57 -14.79 -4.37 -6.22
N TYR A 58 -14.31 -3.33 -6.89
CA TYR A 58 -13.52 -2.29 -6.25
C TYR A 58 -14.32 -1.66 -5.09
N GLU A 59 -13.68 -1.56 -3.92
CA GLU A 59 -14.27 -1.05 -2.68
C GLU A 59 -15.56 -1.76 -2.21
N ARG A 60 -15.91 -2.92 -2.79
CA ARG A 60 -17.11 -3.69 -2.43
C ARG A 60 -17.22 -3.96 -0.93
N TYR A 61 -16.07 -4.17 -0.28
CA TYR A 61 -15.99 -4.53 1.14
C TYR A 61 -15.67 -3.35 2.06
N GLU A 62 -15.48 -2.14 1.52
CA GLU A 62 -15.04 -0.97 2.30
C GLU A 62 -16.06 -0.59 3.38
N CYS A 63 -17.36 -0.75 3.11
CA CYS A 63 -18.41 -0.50 4.09
C CYS A 63 -18.38 -1.41 5.32
N TYR A 64 -17.65 -2.53 5.27
CA TYR A 64 -17.46 -3.46 6.39
C TYR A 64 -16.13 -3.26 7.11
N LYS A 65 -15.25 -2.39 6.61
CA LYS A 65 -13.94 -2.10 7.21
C LYS A 65 -14.08 -1.10 8.35
N ILE A 66 -14.68 -1.56 9.45
CA ILE A 66 -14.84 -0.75 10.65
C ILE A 66 -13.47 -0.55 11.31
N PRO A 67 -13.06 0.70 11.62
CA PRO A 67 -11.77 0.94 12.24
C PRO A 67 -11.77 0.40 13.67
N GLU A 68 -10.62 -0.12 14.09
CA GLU A 68 -10.49 -0.86 15.35
C GLU A 68 -10.86 -0.04 16.60
N TRP A 69 -10.65 1.28 16.57
CA TRP A 69 -10.97 2.19 17.67
C TRP A 69 -12.49 2.25 17.95
N CYS A 70 -13.36 1.88 17.01
CA CYS A 70 -14.81 1.78 17.25
C CYS A 70 -15.15 0.77 18.35
N LEU A 71 -14.33 -0.27 18.54
CA LEU A 71 -14.52 -1.29 19.58
C LEU A 71 -14.40 -0.72 21.00
N ASP A 72 -13.78 0.44 21.17
CA ASP A 72 -13.69 1.10 22.47
C ASP A 72 -15.04 1.65 22.94
N TYR A 73 -15.97 1.92 22.02
CA TYR A 73 -17.29 2.46 22.31
C TYR A 73 -18.35 1.41 22.65
N TRP A 74 -18.03 0.12 22.57
CA TRP A 74 -18.96 -0.96 22.94
C TRP A 74 -19.35 -0.89 24.41
N HIS A 75 -20.60 -1.25 24.71
CA HIS A 75 -21.08 -1.29 26.09
C HIS A 75 -20.34 -2.39 26.88
N PRO A 76 -20.05 -2.20 28.18
CA PRO A 76 -19.32 -3.21 28.97
C PRO A 76 -19.95 -4.62 28.93
N SER A 77 -21.27 -4.74 28.83
CA SER A 77 -21.93 -6.06 28.69
C SER A 77 -21.60 -6.75 27.37
N GLU A 78 -21.40 -6.00 26.28
CA GLU A 78 -21.01 -6.53 24.97
C GLU A 78 -19.54 -6.91 24.98
N LYS A 79 -18.69 -6.11 25.63
CA LYS A 79 -17.26 -6.45 25.80
C LYS A 79 -17.07 -7.69 26.67
N ALA A 80 -17.91 -7.88 27.68
CA ALA A 80 -17.89 -9.05 28.56
C ALA A 80 -18.17 -10.37 27.81
N MET A 81 -18.75 -10.31 26.61
CA MET A 81 -18.92 -11.47 25.73
C MET A 81 -17.58 -12.00 25.18
N TYR A 82 -16.55 -11.15 25.06
CA TYR A 82 -15.26 -11.49 24.47
C TYR A 82 -14.09 -11.12 25.40
N PRO A 83 -14.03 -11.69 26.63
CA PRO A 83 -13.11 -11.25 27.67
C PRO A 83 -11.64 -11.38 27.25
N ASP A 84 -11.26 -12.51 26.63
CA ASP A 84 -9.87 -12.75 26.21
C ASP A 84 -9.41 -11.81 25.09
N TYR A 85 -10.31 -11.45 24.17
CA TYR A 85 -9.99 -10.54 23.09
C TYR A 85 -9.71 -9.14 23.63
N PHE A 86 -10.60 -8.61 24.48
CA PHE A 86 -10.41 -7.28 25.07
C PHE A 86 -9.22 -7.25 26.04
N ALA A 87 -8.95 -8.33 26.79
CA ALA A 87 -7.74 -8.43 27.61
C ALA A 87 -6.45 -8.35 26.77
N LYS A 88 -6.40 -9.02 25.62
CA LYS A 88 -5.25 -8.94 24.69
C LYS A 88 -5.16 -7.57 24.03
N ARG A 89 -6.29 -6.97 23.64
CA ARG A 89 -6.34 -5.62 23.05
C ARG A 89 -5.73 -4.56 23.97
N GLU A 90 -5.97 -4.63 25.27
CA GLU A 90 -5.36 -3.70 26.23
C GLU A 90 -3.83 -3.81 26.27
N GLN A 91 -3.25 -4.98 26.03
CA GLN A 91 -1.79 -5.14 25.89
C GLN A 91 -1.26 -4.39 24.66
N TRP A 92 -1.96 -4.45 23.53
CA TRP A 92 -1.61 -3.71 22.32
C TRP A 92 -1.73 -2.19 22.50
N LYS A 93 -2.81 -1.72 23.13
CA LYS A 93 -2.99 -0.29 23.44
C LYS A 93 -1.96 0.23 24.44
N LYS A 94 -1.51 -0.62 25.38
CA LYS A 94 -0.39 -0.30 26.26
C LYS A 94 0.90 -0.15 25.46
N LEU A 95 1.20 -1.12 24.59
CA LEU A 95 2.37 -1.09 23.72
C LEU A 95 2.42 0.16 22.84
N GLN A 96 1.30 0.54 22.22
CA GLN A 96 1.18 1.76 21.41
C GLN A 96 1.50 3.03 22.21
N ARG A 97 0.95 3.15 23.44
CA ARG A 97 1.22 4.31 24.31
C ARG A 97 2.68 4.38 24.76
N GLU A 98 3.29 3.23 25.06
CA GLU A 98 4.69 3.15 25.48
C GLU A 98 5.68 3.39 24.35
N SER A 99 5.29 3.10 23.10
CA SER A 99 6.14 3.31 21.92
C SER A 99 6.07 4.74 21.39
N TRP A 100 4.93 5.43 21.53
CA TRP A 100 4.68 6.75 20.94
C TRP A 100 5.80 7.78 21.16
N ASP A 101 6.19 8.03 22.42
CA ASP A 101 7.21 9.05 22.71
C ASP A 101 8.58 8.68 22.10
N LYS A 102 8.90 7.38 22.01
CA LYS A 102 10.14 6.89 21.40
C LYS A 102 10.12 7.06 19.88
N GLU A 103 8.96 6.82 19.26
CA GLU A 103 8.73 6.99 17.83
C GLU A 103 8.88 8.45 17.43
N ILE A 104 8.19 9.36 18.14
CA ILE A 104 8.26 10.81 17.87
C ILE A 104 9.67 11.33 18.05
N LYS A 105 10.35 10.95 19.14
CA LYS A 105 11.74 11.34 19.35
C LYS A 105 12.66 10.87 18.22
N GLN A 106 12.48 9.64 17.74
CA GLN A 106 13.26 9.14 16.60
C GLN A 106 12.97 9.96 15.32
N LEU A 107 11.71 10.32 15.08
CA LEU A 107 11.34 11.17 13.94
C LEU A 107 11.97 12.57 14.06
N GLU A 108 11.92 13.20 15.24
CA GLU A 108 12.54 14.50 15.47
C GLU A 108 14.07 14.47 15.29
N GLU A 109 14.72 13.37 15.70
CA GLU A 109 16.17 13.17 15.55
C GLU A 109 16.59 12.91 14.09
N GLU A 110 15.79 12.16 13.32
CA GLU A 110 16.12 11.76 11.94
C GLU A 110 15.59 12.73 10.87
N THR A 111 14.59 13.58 11.20
CA THR A 111 14.01 14.53 10.24
C THR A 111 14.92 15.75 10.07
N PRO A 112 15.27 16.15 8.83
CA PRO A 112 16.02 17.38 8.59
C PRO A 112 15.30 18.61 9.15
N ALA A 113 16.05 19.66 9.49
CA ALA A 113 15.49 20.90 10.06
C ALA A 113 14.45 21.58 9.14
N ASP A 114 14.63 21.46 7.81
CA ASP A 114 13.71 21.98 6.80
C ASP A 114 12.46 21.09 6.60
N GLY A 115 12.32 20.04 7.41
CA GLY A 115 11.28 19.03 7.31
C GLY A 115 11.68 17.80 6.48
N PRO A 116 10.78 16.81 6.36
CA PRO A 116 11.04 15.61 5.58
C PRO A 116 11.04 15.93 4.08
N THR A 117 12.04 15.43 3.35
CA THR A 117 12.14 15.58 1.89
C THR A 117 11.34 14.52 1.13
N THR A 118 10.95 13.43 1.80
CA THR A 118 10.18 12.31 1.23
C THR A 118 9.19 11.78 2.26
N GLU A 119 8.19 11.00 1.81
CA GLU A 119 7.21 10.34 2.69
C GLU A 119 7.74 9.07 3.38
N ALA A 120 9.01 8.69 3.14
CA ALA A 120 9.57 7.46 3.68
C ALA A 120 9.82 7.59 5.20
N LEU A 121 9.15 6.74 5.98
CA LEU A 121 9.39 6.63 7.42
C LEU A 121 10.63 5.75 7.70
N PRO A 122 11.47 6.12 8.69
CA PRO A 122 12.62 5.31 9.06
C PRO A 122 12.18 4.01 9.77
N PRO A 123 12.95 2.91 9.66
CA PRO A 123 12.72 1.73 10.48
C PRO A 123 13.11 1.98 11.94
N ALA A 124 12.64 1.13 12.87
CA ALA A 124 13.13 1.16 14.25
C ALA A 124 14.65 0.89 14.30
N ARG A 125 15.41 1.76 14.98
CA ARG A 125 16.88 1.66 15.05
C ARG A 125 17.42 0.88 16.25
N LYS A 126 16.62 0.75 17.31
CA LYS A 126 17.04 0.20 18.61
C LYS A 126 16.20 -1.03 18.93
N GLU A 127 16.82 -2.00 19.60
CA GLU A 127 16.11 -3.18 20.10
C GLU A 127 15.01 -2.77 21.08
N GLY A 128 13.82 -3.38 20.94
CA GLY A 128 12.64 -3.04 21.74
C GLY A 128 11.93 -1.74 21.34
N HIS A 129 12.39 -1.03 20.30
CA HIS A 129 11.62 0.06 19.68
C HIS A 129 10.71 -0.49 18.57
N LEU A 130 9.58 0.17 18.36
CA LEU A 130 8.71 -0.08 17.21
C LEU A 130 8.94 0.98 16.13
N PRO A 131 8.70 0.66 14.84
CA PRO A 131 8.82 1.64 13.77
C PRO A 131 7.88 2.83 14.00
N PRO A 132 8.28 4.07 13.70
CA PRO A 132 7.40 5.22 13.86
C PRO A 132 6.09 5.11 13.06
N LEU A 133 4.99 5.58 13.66
CA LEU A 133 3.65 5.63 13.07
C LEU A 133 3.10 4.26 12.62
N TRP A 134 3.57 3.17 13.24
CA TRP A 134 3.22 1.80 12.83
C TRP A 134 1.74 1.44 13.02
N TRP A 135 1.05 2.06 13.98
CA TRP A 135 -0.27 1.60 14.47
C TRP A 135 -1.28 1.43 13.33
N GLN A 136 -1.52 2.48 12.53
CA GLN A 136 -2.51 2.47 11.46
C GLN A 136 -2.24 1.41 10.38
N TYR A 137 -0.98 1.05 10.14
CA TYR A 137 -0.61 0.05 9.15
C TYR A 137 -0.81 -1.37 9.66
N VAL A 138 -0.54 -1.59 10.94
CA VAL A 138 -0.63 -2.91 11.60
C VAL A 138 -2.08 -3.22 12.00
N THR A 139 -2.84 -2.22 12.44
CA THR A 139 -4.22 -2.39 12.90
C THR A 139 -5.25 -2.00 11.84
N ARG A 140 -4.83 -1.88 10.57
CA ARG A 140 -5.76 -1.65 9.46
C ARG A 140 -6.82 -2.75 9.42
N PRO A 141 -8.08 -2.41 9.07
CA PRO A 141 -9.09 -3.43 8.82
C PRO A 141 -8.61 -4.45 7.78
N ARG A 142 -9.07 -5.69 7.90
CA ARG A 142 -8.79 -6.73 6.90
C ARG A 142 -9.45 -6.36 5.57
N GLU A 143 -8.84 -6.75 4.45
CA GLU A 143 -9.41 -6.48 3.12
C GLU A 143 -10.77 -7.13 2.92
N ILE A 144 -10.94 -8.33 3.48
CA ILE A 144 -12.18 -9.10 3.47
C ILE A 144 -12.56 -9.41 4.93
N PRO A 145 -13.33 -8.53 5.60
CA PRO A 145 -13.80 -8.77 6.97
C PRO A 145 -14.92 -9.81 7.09
N MET A 146 -15.55 -10.20 5.97
CA MET A 146 -16.62 -11.21 5.90
C MET A 146 -16.09 -12.64 5.73
#